data_AF-A0AAD7JPF2-F1
#
_entry.id   AF-A0AAD7JPF2-F1
#
_cell.length_a   1.000
_cell.length_b   1.000
_cell.length_c   1.000
_cell.angle_alpha   90.00
_cell.angle_beta   90.00
_cell.angle_gamma   90.00
#
_symmetry.space_group_name_H-M   'P 1'
#
loop_
_entity.id
_entity.type
_entity.pdbx_description
1 polymer ?
#
loop_
_entity_poly.entity_id
_entity_poly.type
_entity_poly.pdbx_seq_one_letter_code
_entity_poly.pdbx_strand_id
1 'polypeptide(L)'
;MSDLMTLNDIRNGMLVSNDLRPLIDKKKLIILKTPNRVLACTDIPPRSNNTDLLGDVEYSDSPRYTLQWLAGTEHQKRDVPNNMDAAFKKHSQQPKPSPLLRNYNYGVGALRWWGKGANCQDNIALIRTASADVQDYL
;
A
#
# COMPACT_ATOMS: atom_id res chain seq x y z
N MET A 1 1.09 14.03 24.89
CA MET A 1 0.53 14.37 23.55
C MET A 1 1.72 14.39 22.59
N SER A 2 1.51 14.05 21.31
CA SER A 2 2.46 14.04 20.17
C SER A 2 3.51 12.93 20.06
N ASP A 3 3.34 12.10 19.02
CA ASP A 3 4.40 11.56 18.14
C ASP A 3 3.83 11.06 16.79
N LEU A 4 2.49 10.97 16.67
CA LEU A 4 1.78 10.69 15.40
C LEU A 4 2.11 11.66 14.24
N MET A 5 2.78 12.78 14.51
CA MET A 5 3.11 13.80 13.50
C MET A 5 4.54 13.68 12.97
N THR A 6 5.38 12.81 13.53
CA THR A 6 6.75 12.66 13.02
C THR A 6 6.77 11.65 11.87
N LEU A 7 7.41 12.02 10.75
CA LEU A 7 7.52 11.16 9.56
C LEU A 7 8.14 9.78 9.90
N ASN A 8 8.95 9.73 10.95
CA ASN A 8 9.71 8.57 11.41
C ASN A 8 8.99 7.71 12.47
N ASP A 9 7.71 7.99 12.77
CA ASP A 9 6.94 7.12 13.67
C ASP A 9 6.88 5.69 13.11
N ILE A 10 7.10 4.69 13.97
CA ILE A 10 7.07 3.27 13.58
C ILE A 10 5.73 2.85 12.95
N ARG A 11 4.64 3.57 13.25
CA ARG A 11 3.31 3.38 12.66
C ARG A 11 3.22 3.87 11.22
N ASN A 12 4.19 4.68 10.78
CA ASN A 12 4.32 5.19 9.42
C ASN A 12 5.13 4.28 8.50
N GLY A 13 5.86 3.31 9.07
CA GLY A 13 6.64 2.32 8.33
C GLY A 13 5.93 0.99 8.14
N MET A 14 6.42 0.20 7.19
CA MET A 14 6.11 -1.23 7.11
C MET A 14 7.35 -2.01 6.66
N LEU A 15 7.55 -3.17 7.27
CA LEU A 15 8.52 -4.15 6.79
C LEU A 15 7.85 -5.00 5.72
N VAL A 16 8.47 -5.07 4.55
CA VAL A 16 7.98 -5.81 3.39
C VAL A 16 9.11 -6.67 2.83
N SER A 17 8.76 -7.72 2.07
CA SER A 17 9.79 -8.52 1.41
C SER A 17 10.60 -7.68 0.43
N ASN A 18 11.85 -8.08 0.21
CA ASN A 18 12.80 -7.35 -0.65
C ASN A 18 12.27 -7.15 -2.07
N ASP A 19 11.51 -8.13 -2.59
CA ASP A 19 10.94 -8.08 -3.94
C ASP A 19 9.80 -7.08 -4.06
N LEU A 20 9.02 -6.89 -2.99
CA LEU A 20 7.88 -5.97 -2.97
C LEU A 20 8.30 -4.54 -2.65
N ARG A 21 9.37 -4.35 -1.87
CA ARG A 21 9.89 -3.03 -1.47
C ARG A 21 9.98 -2.03 -2.62
N PRO A 22 10.69 -2.29 -3.74
CA PRO A 22 10.82 -1.30 -4.81
C PRO A 22 9.49 -0.97 -5.50
N LEU A 23 8.52 -1.89 -5.49
CA LEU A 23 7.20 -1.71 -6.07
C LEU A 23 6.33 -0.79 -5.19
N ILE A 24 6.39 -1.01 -3.87
CA ILE A 24 5.67 -0.23 -2.87
C ILE A 24 6.27 1.18 -2.75
N ASP A 25 7.60 1.31 -2.76
CA ASP A 25 8.30 2.61 -2.73
C ASP A 25 7.91 3.48 -3.94
N LYS A 26 7.83 2.87 -5.13
CA LYS A 26 7.42 3.54 -6.38
C LYS A 26 5.90 3.71 -6.50
N LYS A 27 5.11 3.31 -5.49
CA LYS A 27 3.64 3.33 -5.47
C LYS A 27 3.02 2.58 -6.66
N LYS A 28 3.71 1.56 -7.16
CA LYS A 28 3.27 0.68 -8.25
C LYS A 28 2.35 -0.42 -7.75
N LEU A 29 2.60 -0.87 -6.52
CA LEU A 29 1.85 -1.85 -5.77
C LEU A 29 1.46 -1.24 -4.43
N ILE A 30 0.18 -1.33 -4.04
CA ILE A 30 -0.34 -0.76 -2.80
C ILE A 30 -0.99 -1.87 -1.97
N ILE A 31 -0.86 -1.80 -0.65
CA ILE A 31 -1.62 -2.64 0.27
C ILE A 31 -2.81 -1.84 0.78
N LEU A 32 -4.02 -2.35 0.59
CA LEU A 32 -5.27 -1.72 1.04
C LEU A 32 -5.92 -2.56 2.12
N LYS A 33 -6.45 -1.93 3.18
CA LYS A 33 -7.40 -2.59 4.07
C LYS A 33 -8.73 -2.70 3.33
N THR A 34 -9.36 -3.87 3.36
CA THR A 34 -10.62 -4.10 2.66
C THR A 34 -11.66 -4.76 3.58
N PRO A 35 -12.93 -4.32 3.50
CA PRO A 35 -13.47 -3.30 2.58
C PRO A 35 -13.01 -1.88 2.93
N ASN A 36 -13.00 -0.99 1.93
CA ASN A 36 -12.80 0.44 2.10
C ASN A 36 -13.74 1.23 1.16
N ARG A 37 -13.65 2.57 1.15
CA ARG A 37 -14.53 3.44 0.35
C ARG A 37 -14.38 3.26 -1.17
N VAL A 38 -13.32 2.57 -1.62
CA VAL A 38 -12.98 2.35 -3.03
C VAL A 38 -13.19 0.90 -3.44
N LEU A 39 -12.93 -0.06 -2.55
CA LEU A 39 -13.06 -1.50 -2.80
C LEU A 39 -14.03 -2.15 -1.81
N ALA A 40 -15.11 -2.72 -2.33
CA ALA A 40 -15.99 -3.61 -1.61
C ALA A 40 -15.36 -5.01 -1.45
N CYS A 41 -15.90 -5.82 -0.54
CA CYS A 41 -15.46 -7.21 -0.37
C CYS A 41 -15.63 -8.06 -1.64
N THR A 42 -16.60 -7.70 -2.49
CA THR A 42 -16.90 -8.38 -3.77
C THR A 42 -15.88 -8.08 -4.86
N ASP A 43 -15.12 -6.98 -4.73
CA ASP A 43 -14.11 -6.58 -5.73
C ASP A 43 -12.80 -7.35 -5.58
N ILE A 44 -12.70 -8.16 -4.52
CA ILE A 44 -11.52 -8.94 -4.18
C ILE A 44 -11.86 -10.40 -4.43
N PRO A 45 -11.09 -11.09 -5.28
CA PRO A 45 -11.25 -12.52 -5.45
C PRO A 45 -11.24 -13.25 -4.09
N PRO A 46 -11.99 -14.35 -3.96
CA PRO A 46 -11.79 -15.28 -2.86
C PRO A 46 -10.32 -15.69 -2.78
N ARG A 47 -9.81 -15.91 -1.57
CA ARG A 47 -8.45 -16.44 -1.42
C ARG A 47 -8.32 -17.73 -2.22
N SER A 48 -7.27 -17.83 -3.03
CA SER A 48 -6.95 -19.13 -3.61
C SER A 48 -6.41 -20.01 -2.49
N ASN A 49 -7.04 -21.16 -2.27
CA ASN A 49 -6.57 -22.16 -1.29
C ASN A 49 -5.20 -22.78 -1.67
N ASN A 50 -4.64 -22.38 -2.83
CA ASN A 50 -3.49 -23.01 -3.46
C ASN A 50 -2.19 -22.18 -3.35
N THR A 51 -2.16 -21.12 -2.55
CA THR A 51 -0.87 -20.46 -2.24
C THR A 51 -0.31 -21.10 -0.98
N ASP A 52 0.69 -21.95 -1.16
CA ASP A 52 1.54 -22.43 -0.06
C ASP A 52 2.28 -21.24 0.54
N LEU A 53 1.64 -20.62 1.53
CA LEU A 53 2.30 -19.63 2.36
C LEU A 53 3.48 -20.28 3.05
N LEU A 54 4.59 -19.54 3.15
CA LEU A 54 5.68 -19.94 4.03
C LEU A 54 5.12 -20.14 5.45
N GLY A 55 5.62 -21.17 6.15
CA GLY A 55 5.03 -21.62 7.41
C GLY A 55 4.94 -20.55 8.51
N ASP A 56 5.73 -19.48 8.40
CA ASP A 56 5.78 -18.36 9.34
C ASP A 56 4.87 -17.17 8.99
N VAL A 57 4.10 -17.23 7.89
CA VAL A 57 3.16 -16.17 7.50
C VAL A 57 1.72 -16.67 7.40
N GLU A 58 0.76 -15.77 7.59
CA GLU A 58 -0.67 -16.02 7.53
C GLU A 58 -1.41 -14.84 6.89
N TYR A 59 -2.53 -15.14 6.24
CA TYR A 59 -3.47 -14.11 5.81
C TYR A 59 -4.23 -13.56 7.01
N SER A 60 -4.57 -12.27 6.97
CA SER A 60 -5.41 -11.63 7.99
C SER A 60 -6.89 -11.87 7.71
N ASP A 61 -7.58 -12.65 8.52
CA ASP A 61 -9.00 -13.02 8.31
C ASP A 61 -9.96 -11.84 8.38
N SER A 62 -9.78 -10.94 9.34
CA SER A 62 -10.57 -9.71 9.45
C SER A 62 -9.83 -8.61 10.20
N PRO A 63 -9.57 -7.44 9.57
CA PRO A 63 -9.90 -7.10 8.19
C PRO A 63 -8.96 -7.78 7.18
N ARG A 64 -9.43 -7.91 5.93
CA ARG A 64 -8.57 -8.34 4.81
C ARG A 64 -7.62 -7.22 4.41
N TYR A 65 -6.46 -7.61 3.89
CA TYR A 65 -5.50 -6.70 3.29
C TYR A 65 -5.22 -7.17 1.89
N THR A 66 -5.34 -6.28 0.91
CA THR A 66 -5.28 -6.63 -0.51
C THR A 66 -4.15 -5.88 -1.19
N LEU A 67 -3.35 -6.60 -1.97
CA LEU A 67 -2.31 -6.08 -2.84
C LEU A 67 -2.93 -5.67 -4.17
N GLN A 68 -2.90 -4.39 -4.48
CA GLN A 68 -3.44 -3.84 -5.73
C GLN A 68 -2.35 -3.18 -6.56
N TRP A 69 -2.26 -3.61 -7.82
CA TRP A 69 -1.38 -3.00 -8.82
C TRP A 69 -2.00 -1.72 -9.36
N LEU A 70 -1.21 -0.65 -9.34
CA LEU A 70 -1.50 0.60 -10.06
C LEU A 70 -0.73 0.67 -11.36
N ALA A 71 0.50 0.15 -11.39
CA ALA A 71 1.33 0.03 -12.59
C ALA A 71 2.35 -1.09 -12.43
N GLY A 72 2.58 -1.90 -13.46
CA GLY A 72 3.51 -3.03 -13.42
C GLY A 72 3.50 -3.78 -14.73
N THR A 73 4.55 -4.54 -15.01
CA THR A 73 4.58 -5.40 -16.20
C THR A 73 3.75 -6.65 -15.95
N GLU A 74 3.28 -7.30 -17.02
CA GLU A 74 2.56 -8.58 -16.90
C GLU A 74 3.41 -9.65 -16.22
N HIS A 75 4.72 -9.62 -16.42
CA HIS A 75 5.63 -10.51 -15.71
C HIS A 75 5.53 -10.35 -14.19
N GLN A 76 5.55 -9.11 -13.68
CA GLN A 76 5.44 -8.83 -12.25
C GLN A 76 4.08 -9.23 -11.68
N LYS A 77 3.02 -9.08 -12.47
CA LYS A 77 1.66 -9.46 -12.09
C LYS A 77 1.44 -10.99 -12.07
N ARG A 78 2.31 -11.77 -12.73
CA ARG A 78 2.28 -13.24 -12.62
C ARG A 78 2.77 -13.71 -11.25
N ASP A 79 3.85 -13.09 -10.76
CA ASP A 79 4.46 -13.47 -9.49
C ASP A 79 3.62 -12.98 -8.30
N VAL A 80 2.99 -11.81 -8.45
CA VAL A 80 2.08 -11.23 -7.46
C VAL A 80 0.78 -10.87 -8.17
N PRO A 81 -0.21 -11.78 -8.23
CA PRO A 81 -1.49 -11.53 -8.86
C PRO A 81 -2.18 -10.28 -8.33
N ASN A 82 -2.84 -9.56 -9.22
CA ASN A 82 -3.59 -8.37 -8.85
C ASN A 82 -4.76 -8.72 -7.91
N ASN A 83 -4.98 -7.88 -6.91
CA ASN A 83 -5.99 -8.05 -5.87
C ASN A 83 -5.80 -9.32 -5.01
N MET A 84 -4.57 -9.82 -4.89
CA MET A 84 -4.22 -10.91 -3.97
C MET A 84 -4.23 -10.42 -2.51
N ASP A 85 -4.55 -11.31 -1.56
CA ASP A 85 -4.45 -10.98 -0.14
C ASP A 85 -2.98 -10.87 0.31
N ALA A 86 -2.67 -9.86 1.13
CA ALA A 86 -1.38 -9.72 1.78
C ALA A 86 -1.29 -10.68 2.98
N ALA A 87 -0.21 -11.45 3.03
CA ALA A 87 0.16 -12.25 4.19
C ALA A 87 1.08 -11.48 5.14
N PHE A 88 1.06 -11.83 6.42
CA PHE A 88 1.85 -11.21 7.48
C PHE A 88 2.49 -12.29 8.34
N LYS A 89 3.61 -11.97 8.99
CA LYS A 89 4.23 -12.89 9.96
C LYS A 89 3.26 -13.27 11.09
N LYS A 90 3.19 -14.57 11.37
CA LYS A 90 2.51 -15.15 12.52
C LYS A 90 3.13 -14.65 13.82
N HIS A 91 2.32 -14.54 14.87
CA HIS A 91 2.74 -14.16 16.22
C HIS A 91 3.47 -12.80 16.33
N SER A 92 3.42 -11.98 15.29
CA SER A 92 3.98 -10.63 15.32
C SER A 92 3.17 -9.77 16.29
N GLN A 93 3.85 -9.19 17.27
CA GLN A 93 3.27 -8.19 18.17
C GLN A 93 3.20 -6.79 17.54
N GLN A 94 3.77 -6.64 16.33
CA GLN A 94 3.75 -5.36 15.64
C GLN A 94 2.34 -5.07 15.10
N PRO A 95 1.84 -3.83 15.26
CA PRO A 95 0.55 -3.47 14.72
C PRO A 95 0.54 -3.65 13.19
N LYS A 96 -0.60 -4.07 12.64
CA LYS A 96 -0.79 -4.07 11.20
C LYS A 96 -0.75 -2.62 10.69
N PRO A 97 -0.26 -2.35 9.46
CA PRO A 97 -0.07 -0.98 9.01
C PRO A 97 -1.34 -0.11 9.06
N SER A 98 -1.20 1.20 9.30
CA SER A 98 -2.33 2.11 9.46
C SER A 98 -3.23 2.16 8.20
N PRO A 99 -4.56 1.98 8.32
CA PRO A 99 -5.49 2.14 7.20
C PRO A 99 -5.46 3.54 6.58
N LEU A 100 -5.28 4.58 7.40
CA LEU A 100 -5.24 5.97 6.95
C LEU A 100 -4.07 6.21 5.99
N LEU A 101 -2.87 5.79 6.39
CA LEU A 101 -1.67 5.94 5.58
C LEU A 101 -1.74 5.13 4.28
N ARG A 102 -2.41 3.98 4.31
CA ARG A 102 -2.61 3.18 3.10
C ARG A 102 -3.55 3.87 2.12
N ASN A 103 -4.63 4.47 2.59
CA ASN A 103 -5.52 5.27 1.74
C ASN A 103 -4.80 6.49 1.16
N TYR A 104 -3.93 7.14 1.94
CA TYR A 104 -3.08 8.22 1.43
C TYR A 104 -2.12 7.73 0.35
N ASN A 105 -1.38 6.64 0.61
CA ASN A 105 -0.48 6.02 -0.36
C ASN A 105 -1.21 5.60 -1.64
N TYR A 106 -2.44 5.09 -1.50
CA TYR A 106 -3.30 4.76 -2.64
C TYR A 106 -3.66 6.01 -3.45
N GLY A 107 -4.14 7.08 -2.80
CA GLY A 107 -4.47 8.32 -3.49
C GLY A 107 -3.28 8.90 -4.25
N VAL A 108 -2.11 8.98 -3.61
CA VAL A 108 -0.86 9.44 -4.24
C VAL A 108 -0.46 8.52 -5.41
N GLY A 109 -0.53 7.21 -5.22
CA GLY A 109 -0.21 6.23 -6.26
C GLY A 109 -1.15 6.32 -7.46
N ALA A 110 -2.46 6.42 -7.20
CA ALA A 110 -3.49 6.50 -8.23
C ALA A 110 -3.34 7.79 -9.04
N LEU A 111 -3.11 8.93 -8.39
CA LEU A 111 -2.79 10.18 -9.08
C LEU A 111 -1.53 10.05 -9.95
N ARG A 112 -0.50 9.38 -9.45
CA ARG A 112 0.77 9.20 -10.18
C ARG A 112 0.65 8.33 -11.41
N TRP A 113 -0.10 7.22 -11.32
CA TRP A 113 -0.10 6.18 -12.35
C TRP A 113 -1.35 6.15 -13.21
N TRP A 114 -2.51 6.54 -12.67
CA TRP A 114 -3.79 6.60 -13.38
C TRP A 114 -4.23 8.02 -13.69
N GLY A 115 -3.74 9.01 -12.96
CA GLY A 115 -3.98 10.42 -13.27
C GLY A 115 -3.35 10.80 -14.61
N LYS A 116 -4.13 10.80 -15.68
CA LYS A 116 -3.77 11.42 -16.96
C LYS A 116 -4.75 12.54 -17.28
N GLY A 117 -4.23 13.77 -17.27
CA GLY A 117 -4.86 15.01 -17.72
C GLY A 117 -3.74 16.00 -18.09
N ALA A 118 -4.05 16.98 -18.96
CA ALA A 118 -3.06 17.75 -19.74
C ALA A 118 -1.97 18.50 -18.94
N ASN A 119 -2.08 18.64 -17.61
CA ASN A 119 -1.10 19.33 -16.76
C ASN A 119 -0.64 18.48 -15.53
N CYS A 120 -0.55 17.15 -15.64
CA CYS A 120 -0.14 16.31 -14.50
C CYS A 120 1.26 16.62 -13.91
N GLN A 121 2.13 17.34 -14.64
CA GLN A 121 3.40 17.84 -14.08
C GLN A 121 3.16 18.89 -12.98
N ASP A 122 2.13 19.73 -13.11
CA ASP A 122 1.78 20.75 -12.11
C ASP A 122 1.26 20.12 -10.81
N ASN A 123 0.50 19.02 -10.92
CA ASN A 123 -0.02 18.31 -9.74
C ASN A 123 1.08 17.56 -8.96
N ILE A 124 2.08 17.00 -9.64
CA ILE A 124 3.23 16.39 -8.98
C ILE A 124 4.14 17.46 -8.36
N ALA A 125 4.29 18.62 -9.02
CA ALA A 125 4.99 19.76 -8.45
C ALA A 125 4.30 20.24 -7.15
N LEU A 126 2.98 20.43 -7.17
CA LEU A 126 2.19 20.80 -5.98
C LEU A 126 2.36 19.85 -4.78
N ILE A 127 2.40 18.53 -5.01
CA ILE A 127 2.63 17.55 -3.94
C ILE A 127 4.07 17.64 -3.39
N ARG A 128 5.05 17.92 -4.26
CA ARG A 128 6.45 18.11 -3.82
C ARG A 128 6.62 19.40 -3.03
N THR A 129 5.96 20.49 -3.44
CA THR A 129 5.98 21.77 -2.71
C THR A 129 5.27 21.63 -1.36
N ALA A 130 4.10 20.99 -1.31
CA ALA A 130 3.41 20.73 -0.05
C ALA A 130 4.20 19.81 0.89
N SER A 131 5.06 18.94 0.37
CA SER A 131 5.97 18.12 1.19
C SER A 131 7.22 18.87 1.64
N ALA A 132 7.62 19.93 0.93
CA ALA A 132 8.74 20.81 1.30
C ALA A 132 8.29 21.85 2.35
N ASP A 133 7.08 22.40 2.20
CA ASP A 133 6.49 23.33 3.17
C ASP A 133 6.25 22.66 4.54
N VAL A 134 6.13 21.32 4.60
CA VAL A 134 6.05 20.56 5.86
C VAL A 134 7.42 20.35 6.50
N GLN A 135 8.53 20.48 5.75
CA GLN A 135 9.89 20.42 6.30
C GLN A 135 10.31 21.72 6.98
N ASP A 136 9.69 22.86 6.63
CA ASP A 136 10.01 24.18 7.22
C ASP A 136 9.29 24.46 8.56
N TYR A 137 8.53 23.48 9.08
CA TYR A 137 7.87 23.55 10.41
C TYR A 137 8.37 22.47 11.40
N LEU A 138 9.54 21.86 11.14
CA LEU A 138 10.28 21.00 12.08
C LEU A 138 11.64 21.61 12.41
#